data_AF-A0A8I6YZX2-F1
#
_entry.id   AF-A0A8I6YZX2-F1
#
_cell.length_a   1.000
_cell.length_b   1.000
_cell.length_c   1.000
_cell.angle_alpha   90.00
_cell.angle_beta   90.00
_cell.angle_gamma   90.00
#
_symmetry.space_group_name_H-M   'P 1'
#
loop_
_entity.id
_entity.type
_entity.pdbx_description
1 polymer ?
#
loop_
_entity_poly.entity_id
_entity_poly.type
_entity_poly.pdbx_seq_one_letter_code
_entity_poly.pdbx_strand_id
1 'polypeptide(L)'
;MASTVQCHTYSTVSSNGTLQRRRAVSADRSRDVGYGFTIRRRRPRNPSRCHCFTIRRRPRPRPRSRRSSGTSVWLTRVSPSRLSGGERRRVSIGLALLRDPGALLLDEPTSGLDSSSAFVVVGCLRAVADARGTTVVMSIHQPSTRLLSAVDSLLLLSRGTVLHHGSLASFDAALLSHGFAVPAHLNPLEYALEVIDQIPHPSPFSPEPKSAQDHTTKTSDHHRPAMATPPSLSCTSPCSQIHEFVVLYKRAWKVVYRSKQLLLTNFHEAVIVETLLGTIYINAGYGEAGVQKRLGLFAFTLTFLLTSTTETLPTFVTERPIVLAETAAGLYRLSSHATAATMMFIPYLLAVALLYSSCVYFLVGLCPSPGAFTVYTSARIRVCVNACMEEGASCMHACDS
;
A
#
# COMPACT_ATOMS: atom_id res chain seq x y z
N MET A 1 -7.73 41.67 41.64
CA MET A 1 -7.78 40.75 40.49
C MET A 1 -7.18 39.43 40.95
N ALA A 2 -7.93 38.63 41.72
CA ALA A 2 -8.85 37.59 41.22
C ALA A 2 -8.22 36.72 40.12
N SER A 3 -8.11 35.40 40.19
CA SER A 3 -8.16 34.38 41.26
C SER A 3 -7.98 33.06 40.49
N THR A 4 -7.05 32.18 40.90
CA THR A 4 -7.33 30.83 41.48
C THR A 4 -8.01 29.87 40.47
N VAL A 5 -7.60 28.62 40.23
CA VAL A 5 -7.45 27.53 41.20
C VAL A 5 -6.63 26.38 40.59
N GLN A 6 -5.52 26.04 41.24
CA GLN A 6 -4.98 24.68 41.35
C GLN A 6 -5.84 23.88 42.33
N CYS A 7 -6.05 22.59 42.08
CA CYS A 7 -6.36 21.65 43.16
C CYS A 7 -5.50 20.39 43.03
N HIS A 8 -4.63 20.21 44.03
CA HIS A 8 -3.87 19.02 44.33
C HIS A 8 -4.69 18.10 45.26
N THR A 9 -4.54 16.79 45.03
CA THR A 9 -4.50 15.66 46.01
C THR A 9 -5.14 15.81 47.40
N TYR A 10 -5.93 14.80 47.77
CA TYR A 10 -5.92 14.26 49.13
C TYR A 10 -5.71 12.74 49.10
N SER A 11 -4.67 12.31 49.79
CA SER A 11 -4.46 10.94 50.27
C SER A 11 -5.19 10.80 51.61
N THR A 12 -5.88 9.68 51.83
CA THR A 12 -6.24 9.20 53.16
C THR A 12 -5.64 7.81 53.37
N VAL A 13 -4.74 7.74 54.34
CA VAL A 13 -4.26 6.51 54.97
C VAL A 13 -5.29 6.11 56.02
N SER A 14 -5.76 4.86 55.99
CA SER A 14 -6.18 4.16 57.20
C SER A 14 -5.89 2.67 57.07
N SER A 15 -5.38 2.13 58.16
CA SER A 15 -4.63 0.90 58.34
C SER A 15 -5.47 -0.25 58.87
N ASN A 16 -4.92 -1.46 58.72
CA ASN A 16 -5.14 -2.70 59.48
C ASN A 16 -6.18 -3.70 58.95
N GLY A 17 -5.72 -4.95 58.75
CA GLY A 17 -6.60 -6.11 58.64
C GLY A 17 -6.06 -7.28 57.80
N THR A 18 -4.95 -7.88 58.22
CA THR A 18 -4.45 -9.21 57.80
C THR A 18 -5.50 -10.33 57.91
N LEU A 19 -5.56 -11.27 56.94
CA LEU A 19 -5.39 -12.72 57.22
C LEU A 19 -5.27 -13.57 55.94
N GLN A 20 -4.34 -14.54 56.00
CA GLN A 20 -4.08 -15.63 55.06
C GLN A 20 -5.20 -16.70 55.06
N ARG A 21 -5.42 -17.40 53.94
CA ARG A 21 -5.04 -18.84 53.80
C ARG A 21 -5.36 -19.47 52.43
N ARG A 22 -4.49 -20.41 52.09
CA ARG A 22 -4.45 -21.34 50.94
C ARG A 22 -5.54 -22.43 51.03
N ARG A 23 -6.03 -22.93 49.88
CA ARG A 23 -5.75 -24.29 49.33
C ARG A 23 -6.64 -24.61 48.12
N ALA A 24 -6.05 -25.38 47.20
CA ALA A 24 -6.66 -25.99 46.02
C ALA A 24 -7.66 -27.10 46.38
N VAL A 25 -8.55 -27.45 45.44
CA VAL A 25 -8.62 -28.77 44.76
C VAL A 25 -9.94 -28.91 43.96
N SER A 26 -9.80 -29.52 42.77
CA SER A 26 -10.79 -30.19 41.91
C SER A 26 -12.01 -29.46 41.35
N ALA A 27 -12.05 -29.34 40.03
CA ALA A 27 -13.27 -29.58 39.28
C ALA A 27 -12.91 -30.28 37.96
N ASP A 28 -13.54 -31.44 37.80
CA ASP A 28 -13.45 -32.39 36.71
C ASP A 28 -14.12 -31.87 35.43
N ARG A 29 -13.76 -32.53 34.33
CA ARG A 29 -14.20 -32.41 32.94
C ARG A 29 -15.69 -32.12 32.76
N SER A 30 -16.00 -31.19 31.85
CA SER A 30 -16.72 -31.53 30.60
C SER A 30 -16.78 -30.36 29.61
N ARG A 31 -16.24 -30.64 28.41
CA ARG A 31 -16.75 -30.29 27.07
C ARG A 31 -17.24 -28.86 26.82
N ASP A 32 -16.42 -28.08 26.11
CA ASP A 32 -16.72 -27.58 24.75
C ASP A 32 -15.70 -26.51 24.34
N VAL A 33 -14.68 -26.90 23.55
CA VAL A 33 -13.70 -25.97 23.00
C VAL A 33 -14.23 -25.41 21.68
N GLY A 34 -15.03 -24.35 21.79
CA GLY A 34 -15.27 -23.42 20.70
C GLY A 34 -14.07 -22.48 20.58
N TYR A 35 -13.41 -22.46 19.42
CA TYR A 35 -12.37 -21.48 19.12
C TYR A 35 -12.99 -20.07 19.05
N GLY A 36 -12.91 -19.34 20.16
CA GLY A 36 -13.27 -17.93 20.23
C GLY A 36 -12.15 -17.07 19.64
N PHE A 37 -12.41 -16.40 18.51
CA PHE A 37 -11.59 -15.29 18.07
C PHE A 37 -11.88 -14.07 18.95
N THR A 38 -11.01 -13.82 19.93
CA THR A 38 -10.99 -12.58 20.70
C THR A 38 -10.42 -11.45 19.84
N ILE A 39 -11.30 -10.71 19.16
CA ILE A 39 -10.90 -9.43 18.54
C ILE A 39 -10.68 -8.43 19.68
N ARG A 40 -9.41 -8.20 20.02
CA ARG A 40 -9.00 -7.14 20.94
C ARG A 40 -9.36 -5.80 20.29
N ARG A 41 -10.48 -5.20 20.71
CA ARG A 41 -10.91 -3.86 20.30
C ARG A 41 -9.85 -2.84 20.73
N ARG A 42 -8.96 -2.43 19.82
CA ARG A 42 -8.25 -1.14 19.97
C ARG A 42 -9.29 -0.04 19.79
N ARG A 43 -9.53 0.75 20.84
CA ARG A 43 -10.33 1.98 20.76
C ARG A 43 -9.71 2.92 19.72
N PRO A 44 -10.45 3.40 18.71
CA PRO A 44 -9.96 4.47 17.86
C PRO A 44 -9.84 5.77 18.66
N ARG A 45 -8.74 6.50 18.43
CA ARG A 45 -8.36 7.72 19.17
C ARG A 45 -9.02 8.99 18.61
N ASN A 46 -10.02 8.89 17.72
CA ASN A 46 -10.75 10.04 17.17
C ASN A 46 -12.10 9.59 16.54
N PRO A 47 -13.29 10.14 16.89
CA PRO A 47 -14.58 9.57 16.51
C PRO A 47 -15.31 10.22 15.29
N SER A 48 -14.68 11.06 14.48
CA SER A 48 -15.38 11.92 13.50
C SER A 48 -15.24 11.56 12.01
N ARG A 49 -15.13 10.28 11.62
CA ARG A 49 -15.14 9.90 10.19
C ARG A 49 -16.28 8.91 9.88
N CYS A 50 -17.23 9.37 9.07
CA CYS A 50 -18.32 8.56 8.53
C CYS A 50 -18.02 8.20 7.07
N HIS A 51 -18.27 6.95 6.68
CA HIS A 51 -18.05 6.45 5.33
C HIS A 51 -19.37 5.98 4.72
N CYS A 52 -19.81 6.63 3.65
CA CYS A 52 -21.00 6.26 2.89
C CYS A 52 -20.63 5.21 1.84
N PHE A 53 -21.11 3.97 1.95
CA PHE A 53 -20.83 2.92 0.97
C PHE A 53 -22.00 2.71 0.01
N THR A 54 -21.73 2.33 -1.23
CA THR A 54 -22.76 1.97 -2.22
C THR A 54 -22.66 0.48 -2.55
N ILE A 55 -23.76 -0.27 -2.62
CA ILE A 55 -23.71 -1.71 -2.93
C ILE A 55 -24.69 -2.02 -4.06
N ARG A 56 -24.16 -2.54 -5.18
CA ARG A 56 -24.98 -3.04 -6.28
C ARG A 56 -25.29 -4.53 -6.11
N ARG A 57 -26.59 -4.88 -6.02
CA ARG A 57 -27.10 -6.24 -6.24
C ARG A 57 -28.04 -6.23 -7.44
N ARG A 58 -27.71 -7.00 -8.48
CA ARG A 58 -28.72 -7.59 -9.40
C ARG A 58 -28.61 -9.12 -9.30
N PRO A 59 -29.73 -9.85 -9.19
CA PRO A 59 -29.70 -11.30 -9.23
C PRO A 59 -29.66 -11.78 -10.69
N ARG A 60 -28.60 -12.50 -11.08
CA ARG A 60 -28.60 -13.40 -12.24
C ARG A 60 -27.84 -14.69 -11.89
N PRO A 61 -28.23 -15.85 -12.45
CA PRO A 61 -27.69 -17.15 -12.07
C PRO A 61 -26.23 -17.31 -12.55
N ARG A 62 -25.42 -17.96 -11.71
CA ARG A 62 -23.97 -18.15 -11.87
C ARG A 62 -23.62 -19.29 -12.83
N PRO A 63 -22.52 -19.18 -13.59
CA PRO A 63 -21.61 -20.30 -13.78
C PRO A 63 -20.70 -20.45 -12.53
N ARG A 64 -20.53 -21.68 -12.03
CA ARG A 64 -19.48 -22.09 -11.06
C ARG A 64 -18.11 -21.99 -11.78
N SER A 65 -16.97 -21.58 -11.19
CA SER A 65 -16.51 -21.56 -9.80
C SER A 65 -15.33 -20.58 -9.56
N ARG A 66 -15.36 -19.89 -8.39
CA ARG A 66 -14.26 -19.52 -7.44
C ARG A 66 -13.03 -18.70 -7.94
N ARG A 67 -12.49 -17.70 -7.21
CA ARG A 67 -12.80 -17.11 -5.88
C ARG A 67 -12.14 -15.72 -5.78
N SER A 68 -12.78 -14.87 -4.97
CA SER A 68 -12.47 -13.50 -4.58
C SER A 68 -11.10 -13.25 -3.93
N SER A 69 -10.54 -12.07 -4.15
CA SER A 69 -9.86 -11.29 -3.10
C SER A 69 -10.13 -9.80 -3.34
N GLY A 70 -10.61 -9.12 -2.29
CA GLY A 70 -10.81 -7.67 -2.30
C GLY A 70 -9.47 -6.99 -2.14
N THR A 71 -9.11 -6.17 -3.12
CA THR A 71 -8.00 -5.22 -3.04
C THR A 71 -8.56 -3.83 -2.82
N SER A 72 -8.46 -3.34 -1.60
CA SER A 72 -8.57 -1.92 -1.29
C SER A 72 -7.20 -1.26 -1.45
N VAL A 73 -7.25 0.02 -1.85
CA VAL A 73 -6.16 1.02 -1.84
C VAL A 73 -5.17 0.95 -3.02
N TRP A 74 -5.30 1.91 -3.95
CA TRP A 74 -4.27 2.27 -4.94
C TRP A 74 -4.07 3.78 -5.00
N LEU A 75 -3.02 4.25 -4.33
CA LEU A 75 -2.38 5.55 -4.56
C LEU A 75 -1.20 5.34 -5.51
N THR A 76 -1.45 5.21 -6.81
CA THR A 76 -0.39 5.35 -7.81
C THR A 76 -0.11 6.83 -8.00
N ARG A 77 0.94 7.33 -7.35
CA ARG A 77 1.45 8.68 -7.56
C ARG A 77 2.14 8.72 -8.93
N VAL A 78 1.37 9.01 -9.98
CA VAL A 78 1.88 9.34 -11.31
C VAL A 78 2.69 10.64 -11.22
N SER A 79 3.81 10.71 -11.94
CA SER A 79 4.70 11.87 -12.02
C SER A 79 3.93 13.20 -12.17
N PRO A 80 4.30 14.28 -11.46
CA PRO A 80 3.37 15.33 -11.04
C PRO A 80 2.90 16.30 -12.14
N SER A 81 3.51 16.30 -13.32
CA SER A 81 3.47 17.51 -14.18
C SER A 81 2.61 17.44 -15.45
N ARG A 82 1.91 16.33 -15.75
CA ARG A 82 1.13 16.22 -17.01
C ARG A 82 -0.31 15.70 -16.91
N LEU A 83 -0.73 15.13 -15.78
CA LEU A 83 -2.11 14.67 -15.61
C LEU A 83 -2.79 15.45 -14.48
N SER A 84 -4.01 15.88 -14.73
CA SER A 84 -4.91 16.40 -13.69
C SER A 84 -5.18 15.34 -12.61
N GLY A 85 -5.62 15.78 -11.43
CA GLY A 85 -6.00 14.86 -10.34
C GLY A 85 -7.08 13.86 -10.78
N GLY A 86 -8.07 14.34 -11.55
CA GLY A 86 -9.16 13.52 -12.10
C GLY A 86 -8.68 12.48 -13.09
N GLU A 87 -7.79 12.84 -14.02
CA GLU A 87 -7.18 11.88 -14.96
C GLU A 87 -6.36 10.83 -14.24
N ARG A 88 -5.55 11.23 -13.25
CA ARG A 88 -4.77 10.28 -12.44
C ARG A 88 -5.67 9.27 -11.74
N ARG A 89 -6.82 9.72 -11.19
CA ARG A 89 -7.79 8.84 -10.55
C ARG A 89 -8.47 7.89 -11.55
N ARG A 90 -8.81 8.35 -12.75
CA ARG A 90 -9.36 7.48 -13.81
C ARG A 90 -8.36 6.41 -14.24
N VAL A 91 -7.08 6.75 -14.36
CA VAL A 91 -6.02 5.79 -14.70
C VAL A 91 -5.86 4.73 -13.61
N SER A 92 -5.87 5.13 -12.32
CA SER A 92 -5.75 4.15 -11.22
C SER A 92 -6.96 3.21 -11.13
N ILE A 93 -8.18 3.73 -11.35
CA ILE A 93 -9.39 2.91 -11.46
C ILE A 93 -9.31 1.97 -12.67
N GLY A 94 -8.85 2.48 -13.83
CA GLY A 94 -8.66 1.69 -15.04
C GLY A 94 -7.71 0.50 -14.83
N LEU A 95 -6.62 0.70 -14.08
CA LEU A 95 -5.68 -0.36 -13.71
C LEU A 95 -6.37 -1.49 -12.92
N ALA A 96 -7.25 -1.15 -11.98
CA ALA A 96 -8.04 -2.12 -11.22
C ALA A 96 -9.05 -2.89 -12.10
N LEU A 97 -9.54 -2.27 -13.18
CA LEU A 97 -10.50 -2.86 -14.11
C LEU A 97 -9.87 -3.78 -15.17
N LEU A 98 -8.54 -3.78 -15.34
CA LEU A 98 -7.86 -4.65 -16.30
C LEU A 98 -8.06 -6.15 -16.01
N ARG A 99 -8.33 -6.49 -14.74
CA ARG A 99 -8.58 -7.87 -14.30
C ARG A 99 -10.04 -8.30 -14.36
N ASP A 100 -10.90 -7.44 -14.88
CA ASP A 100 -12.34 -7.64 -14.94
C ASP A 100 -12.96 -8.12 -13.61
N PRO A 101 -12.78 -7.35 -12.51
CA PRO A 101 -13.19 -7.80 -11.20
C PRO A 101 -14.71 -7.92 -11.10
N GLY A 102 -15.20 -9.01 -10.50
CA GLY A 102 -16.62 -9.16 -10.18
C GLY A 102 -17.12 -8.16 -9.12
N ALA A 103 -16.23 -7.67 -8.27
CA ALA A 103 -16.50 -6.59 -7.33
C ALA A 103 -15.30 -5.63 -7.23
N LEU A 104 -15.57 -4.33 -7.27
CA LEU A 104 -14.59 -3.25 -7.18
C LEU A 104 -14.86 -2.42 -5.92
N LEU A 105 -13.87 -2.33 -5.03
CA LEU A 105 -13.93 -1.56 -3.78
C LEU A 105 -13.07 -0.29 -3.93
N LEU A 106 -13.65 0.88 -3.69
CA LEU A 106 -12.99 2.17 -3.89
C LEU A 106 -13.10 3.02 -2.63
N ASP A 107 -11.97 3.41 -2.07
CA ASP A 107 -11.96 4.35 -0.94
C ASP A 107 -11.86 5.79 -1.47
N GLU A 108 -12.86 6.60 -1.14
CA GLU A 108 -12.98 8.03 -1.45
C GLU A 108 -12.57 8.41 -2.88
N PRO A 109 -13.21 7.84 -3.93
CA PRO A 109 -12.78 8.06 -5.31
C PRO A 109 -12.98 9.48 -5.84
N THR A 110 -13.72 10.31 -5.11
CA THR A 110 -13.99 11.71 -5.45
C THR A 110 -13.13 12.69 -4.63
N SER A 111 -12.32 12.21 -3.69
CA SER A 111 -11.50 13.08 -2.83
C SER A 111 -10.41 13.79 -3.64
N GLY A 112 -10.27 15.10 -3.42
CA GLY A 112 -9.33 15.96 -4.14
C GLY A 112 -9.69 16.24 -5.60
N LEU A 113 -10.94 15.96 -6.02
CA LEU A 113 -11.47 16.31 -7.33
C LEU A 113 -12.45 17.49 -7.23
N ASP A 114 -12.51 18.31 -8.29
CA ASP A 114 -13.61 19.24 -8.46
C ASP A 114 -14.93 18.49 -8.74
N SER A 115 -16.06 19.17 -8.53
CA SER A 115 -17.40 18.58 -8.65
C SER A 115 -17.68 17.99 -10.04
N SER A 116 -17.14 18.60 -11.11
CA SER A 116 -17.34 18.13 -12.49
C SER A 116 -16.52 16.88 -12.75
N SER A 117 -15.24 16.88 -12.38
CA SER A 117 -14.39 15.68 -12.50
C SER A 117 -14.91 14.51 -11.65
N ALA A 118 -15.39 14.77 -10.44
CA ALA A 118 -15.99 13.75 -9.58
C ALA A 118 -17.23 13.12 -10.24
N PHE A 119 -18.10 13.93 -10.84
CA PHE A 119 -19.28 13.45 -11.58
C PHE A 119 -18.90 12.55 -12.75
N VAL A 120 -17.88 12.94 -13.53
CA VAL A 120 -17.36 12.10 -14.63
C VAL A 120 -16.83 10.77 -14.09
N VAL A 121 -16.04 10.77 -13.01
CA VAL A 121 -15.48 9.54 -12.41
C VAL A 121 -16.59 8.59 -11.97
N VAL A 122 -17.59 9.09 -11.23
CA VAL A 122 -18.72 8.26 -10.75
C VAL A 122 -19.60 7.78 -11.92
N GLY A 123 -19.82 8.61 -12.93
CA GLY A 123 -20.49 8.21 -14.17
C GLY A 123 -19.77 7.09 -14.91
N CYS A 124 -18.43 7.14 -15.00
CA CYS A 124 -17.64 6.05 -15.55
C CYS A 124 -17.78 4.76 -14.73
N LEU A 125 -17.76 4.86 -13.40
CA LEU A 125 -17.96 3.71 -12.51
C LEU A 125 -19.34 3.08 -12.69
N ARG A 126 -20.37 3.91 -12.88
CA ARG A 126 -21.72 3.48 -13.21
C ARG A 126 -21.76 2.72 -14.54
N ALA A 127 -21.19 3.31 -15.60
CA ALA A 127 -21.13 2.67 -16.91
C ALA A 127 -20.39 1.33 -16.88
N VAL A 128 -19.29 1.25 -16.13
CA VAL A 128 -18.53 0.00 -15.92
C VAL A 128 -19.37 -1.05 -15.20
N ALA A 129 -20.09 -0.66 -14.15
CA ALA A 129 -21.01 -1.56 -13.47
C ALA A 129 -22.07 -2.07 -14.45
N ASP A 130 -22.71 -1.19 -15.22
CA ASP A 130 -23.78 -1.55 -16.15
C ASP A 130 -23.30 -2.44 -17.30
N ALA A 131 -22.17 -2.12 -17.92
CA ALA A 131 -21.63 -2.87 -19.06
C ALA A 131 -21.05 -4.23 -18.66
N ARG A 132 -20.35 -4.33 -17.53
CA ARG A 132 -19.60 -5.53 -17.14
C ARG A 132 -20.28 -6.38 -16.06
N GLY A 133 -21.33 -5.85 -15.44
CA GLY A 133 -21.97 -6.52 -14.30
C GLY A 133 -21.13 -6.46 -13.00
N THR A 134 -20.07 -5.64 -12.96
CA THR A 134 -19.24 -5.46 -11.76
C THR A 134 -20.04 -4.82 -10.63
N THR A 135 -19.91 -5.35 -9.41
CA THR A 135 -20.41 -4.69 -8.19
C THR A 135 -19.41 -3.63 -7.76
N VAL A 136 -19.77 -2.35 -7.86
CA VAL A 136 -18.93 -1.25 -7.38
C VAL A 136 -19.39 -0.86 -5.99
N VAL A 137 -18.43 -0.78 -5.06
CA VAL A 137 -18.62 -0.26 -3.70
C VAL A 137 -17.63 0.85 -3.49
N MET A 138 -18.13 2.05 -3.17
CA MET A 138 -17.27 3.19 -2.90
C MET A 138 -17.64 3.94 -1.64
N SER A 139 -16.65 4.42 -0.89
CA SER A 139 -16.85 5.39 0.20
C SER A 139 -16.88 6.82 -0.37
N ILE A 140 -17.84 7.66 0.02
CA ILE A 140 -17.85 9.10 -0.36
C ILE A 140 -17.96 9.97 0.89
N HIS A 141 -17.03 10.92 1.02
CA HIS A 141 -17.04 11.95 2.06
C HIS A 141 -17.64 13.22 1.42
N GLN A 142 -18.90 13.54 1.71
CA GLN A 142 -19.67 14.67 1.16
C GLN A 142 -20.03 14.57 -0.35
N PRO A 143 -20.97 13.69 -0.73
CA PRO A 143 -21.46 13.62 -2.10
C PRO A 143 -22.35 14.83 -2.45
N SER A 144 -22.09 15.45 -3.61
CA SER A 144 -23.01 16.44 -4.18
C SER A 144 -24.33 15.79 -4.63
N THR A 145 -25.40 16.56 -4.70
CA THR A 145 -26.73 16.10 -5.17
C THR A 145 -26.64 15.44 -6.55
N ARG A 146 -25.78 15.96 -7.44
CA ARG A 146 -25.55 15.38 -8.78
C ARG A 146 -24.90 14.00 -8.72
N LEU A 147 -24.09 13.70 -7.70
CA LEU A 147 -23.48 12.38 -7.54
C LEU A 147 -24.48 11.36 -7.01
N LEU A 148 -25.40 11.78 -6.15
CA LEU A 148 -26.41 10.89 -5.56
C LEU A 148 -27.38 10.31 -6.59
N SER A 149 -27.66 11.03 -7.69
CA SER A 149 -28.50 10.50 -8.77
C SER A 149 -27.86 9.33 -9.52
N ALA A 150 -26.54 9.16 -9.44
CA ALA A 150 -25.81 8.06 -10.08
C ALA A 150 -25.68 6.80 -9.19
N VAL A 151 -26.18 6.85 -7.96
CA VAL A 151 -26.05 5.79 -6.95
C VAL A 151 -27.33 4.96 -6.87
N ASP A 152 -27.21 3.63 -6.92
CA ASP A 152 -28.37 2.72 -6.77
C ASP A 152 -28.82 2.55 -5.32
N SER A 153 -27.84 2.41 -4.43
CA SER A 153 -28.05 2.05 -3.03
C SER A 153 -27.04 2.78 -2.15
N LEU A 154 -27.52 3.28 -1.04
CA LEU A 154 -26.85 4.05 -0.01
C LEU A 154 -26.74 3.19 1.25
N LEU A 155 -25.53 3.08 1.80
CA LEU A 155 -25.25 2.54 3.13
C LEU A 155 -24.70 3.66 4.01
N LEU A 156 -25.49 4.06 5.02
CA LEU A 156 -25.07 5.03 6.02
C LEU A 156 -24.57 4.30 7.27
N LEU A 157 -23.33 4.61 7.67
CA LEU A 157 -22.67 4.03 8.83
C LEU A 157 -22.34 5.12 9.85
N SER A 158 -22.56 4.83 11.13
CA SER A 158 -22.07 5.64 12.24
C SER A 158 -21.65 4.77 13.42
N ARG A 159 -20.50 5.09 14.03
CA ARG A 159 -19.92 4.37 15.18
C ARG A 159 -19.82 2.84 15.00
N GLY A 160 -19.59 2.39 13.77
CA GLY A 160 -19.52 0.97 13.42
C GLY A 160 -20.88 0.25 13.31
N THR A 161 -21.99 0.99 13.36
CA THR A 161 -23.36 0.49 13.17
C THR A 161 -23.93 0.98 11.85
N VAL A 162 -24.80 0.16 11.23
CA VAL A 162 -25.55 0.55 10.03
C VAL A 162 -26.77 1.33 10.46
N LEU A 163 -26.87 2.59 10.05
CA LEU A 163 -28.03 3.43 10.29
C LEU A 163 -29.09 3.26 9.20
N HIS A 164 -28.67 3.13 7.95
CA HIS A 164 -29.58 2.92 6.82
C HIS A 164 -28.91 2.11 5.72
N HIS A 165 -29.69 1.29 5.02
CA HIS A 165 -29.30 0.63 3.79
C HIS A 165 -30.47 0.59 2.81
N GLY A 166 -30.34 1.23 1.65
CA GLY A 166 -31.43 1.27 0.67
C GLY A 166 -31.23 2.34 -0.40
N SER A 167 -32.24 2.57 -1.22
CA SER A 167 -32.27 3.67 -2.20
C SER A 167 -32.34 5.05 -1.52
N LEU A 168 -32.06 6.12 -2.28
CA LEU A 168 -32.24 7.49 -1.78
C LEU A 168 -33.69 7.77 -1.35
N ALA A 169 -34.69 7.27 -2.09
CA ALA A 169 -36.09 7.44 -1.73
C ALA A 169 -36.47 6.75 -0.40
N SER A 170 -35.95 5.55 -0.17
CA SER A 170 -36.15 4.86 1.12
C SER A 170 -35.39 5.53 2.26
N PHE A 171 -34.29 6.23 1.96
CA PHE A 171 -33.55 7.00 2.94
C PHE A 171 -34.31 8.24 3.39
N ASP A 172 -34.90 8.99 2.45
CA ASP A 172 -35.72 10.16 2.76
C ASP A 172 -36.94 9.77 3.62
N ALA A 173 -37.60 8.67 3.27
CA ALA A 173 -38.70 8.14 4.08
C ALA A 173 -38.25 7.72 5.49
N ALA A 174 -37.05 7.14 5.61
CA ALA A 174 -36.48 6.76 6.89
C ALA A 174 -36.11 7.98 7.76
N LEU A 175 -35.65 9.08 7.18
CA LEU A 175 -35.41 10.33 7.93
C LEU A 175 -36.73 10.90 8.47
N LEU A 176 -37.77 10.95 7.62
CA LEU A 176 -39.09 11.44 8.00
C LEU A 176 -39.71 10.59 9.12
N SER A 177 -39.56 9.26 9.09
CA SER A 177 -40.09 8.39 10.16
C SER A 177 -39.43 8.60 11.52
N HIS A 178 -38.20 9.12 11.54
CA HIS A 178 -37.48 9.47 12.77
C HIS A 178 -37.74 10.91 13.23
N GLY A 179 -38.66 11.64 12.57
CA GLY A 179 -39.01 13.01 12.92
C GLY A 179 -38.08 14.07 12.32
N PHE A 180 -37.21 13.69 11.38
CA PHE A 180 -36.28 14.60 10.73
C PHE A 180 -36.85 15.10 9.40
N ALA A 181 -37.26 16.36 9.35
CA ALA A 181 -37.75 17.02 8.14
C ALA A 181 -36.59 17.71 7.40
N VAL A 182 -36.25 17.21 6.21
CA VAL A 182 -35.15 17.76 5.40
C VAL A 182 -35.56 19.12 4.81
N PRO A 183 -34.77 20.19 5.01
CA PRO A 183 -35.03 21.48 4.37
C PRO A 183 -34.95 21.41 2.83
N ALA A 184 -35.82 22.15 2.12
CA ALA A 184 -35.91 22.09 0.66
C ALA A 184 -34.63 22.48 -0.11
N HIS A 185 -33.73 23.23 0.53
CA HIS A 185 -32.47 23.69 -0.06
C HIS A 185 -31.28 22.79 0.27
N LEU A 186 -31.47 21.78 1.13
CA LEU A 186 -30.39 20.92 1.61
C LEU A 186 -30.57 19.50 1.08
N ASN A 187 -29.46 18.84 0.78
CA ASN A 187 -29.46 17.45 0.37
C ASN A 187 -29.83 16.56 1.58
N PRO A 188 -30.77 15.60 1.45
CA PRO A 188 -31.14 14.70 2.55
C PRO A 188 -29.94 14.01 3.23
N LEU A 189 -28.93 13.64 2.44
CA LEU A 189 -27.73 13.01 2.98
C LEU A 189 -26.81 14.00 3.71
N GLU A 190 -26.72 15.23 3.23
CA GLU A 190 -25.95 16.29 3.90
C GLU A 190 -26.57 16.62 5.25
N TYR A 191 -27.89 16.79 5.27
CA TYR A 191 -28.66 16.96 6.51
C TYR A 191 -28.46 15.78 7.48
N ALA A 192 -28.55 14.55 6.97
CA ALA A 192 -28.36 13.37 7.81
C ALA A 192 -26.94 13.23 8.37
N LEU A 193 -25.92 13.74 7.66
CA LEU A 193 -24.54 13.78 8.16
C LEU A 193 -24.38 14.84 9.26
N GLU A 194 -25.08 15.97 9.20
CA GLU A 194 -25.12 16.98 10.27
C GLU A 194 -25.81 16.46 11.53
N VAL A 195 -26.90 15.71 11.35
CA VAL A 195 -27.77 15.23 12.43
C VAL A 195 -27.43 13.80 12.88
N ILE A 196 -26.31 13.25 12.40
CA ILE A 196 -25.96 11.83 12.54
C ILE A 196 -25.88 11.33 13.99
N ASP A 197 -25.51 12.20 14.93
CA ASP A 197 -25.42 11.89 16.36
C ASP A 197 -26.80 11.84 17.05
N GLN A 198 -27.83 12.42 16.43
CA GLN A 198 -29.21 12.42 16.92
C GLN A 198 -30.03 11.25 16.33
N ILE A 199 -29.55 10.63 15.25
CA ILE A 199 -30.20 9.45 14.66
C ILE A 199 -30.04 8.27 15.62
N PRO A 200 -31.13 7.58 16.03
CA PRO A 200 -31.04 6.46 16.94
C PRO A 200 -30.14 5.34 16.41
N HIS A 201 -29.11 4.98 17.17
CA HIS A 201 -28.27 3.84 16.82
C HIS A 201 -29.01 2.53 17.15
N PRO A 202 -29.02 1.54 16.24
CA PRO A 202 -29.50 0.22 16.58
C PRO A 202 -28.62 -0.36 17.70
N SER A 203 -29.21 -0.56 18.88
CA SER A 203 -28.50 -1.16 20.01
C SER A 203 -28.20 -2.63 19.69
N PRO A 204 -27.04 -3.20 20.07
CA PRO A 204 -26.76 -4.62 19.89
C PRO A 204 -27.68 -5.55 20.70
N PHE A 205 -28.63 -5.02 21.49
CA PHE A 205 -29.54 -5.76 22.36
C PHE A 205 -31.04 -5.55 22.07
N SER A 206 -31.41 -4.78 21.04
CA SER A 206 -32.83 -4.67 20.67
C SER A 206 -33.18 -5.72 19.61
N PRO A 207 -34.18 -6.59 19.86
CA PRO A 207 -34.74 -7.43 18.82
C PRO A 207 -35.32 -6.55 17.70
N GLU A 208 -35.10 -6.93 16.44
CA GLU A 208 -35.70 -6.25 15.29
C GLU A 208 -37.21 -6.02 15.50
N PRO A 209 -37.74 -4.83 15.22
CA PRO A 209 -39.17 -4.69 15.00
C PRO A 209 -39.49 -5.41 13.70
N LYS A 210 -40.22 -6.52 13.81
CA LYS A 210 -40.83 -7.22 12.68
C LYS A 210 -41.65 -6.21 11.88
N SER A 211 -41.18 -5.88 10.68
CA SER A 211 -42.01 -5.23 9.68
C SER A 211 -43.17 -6.17 9.37
N ALA A 212 -44.38 -5.73 9.72
CA ALA A 212 -45.61 -6.40 9.37
C ALA A 212 -45.89 -6.22 7.88
N GLN A 213 -45.32 -7.10 7.05
CA GLN A 213 -45.89 -7.47 5.76
C GLN A 213 -45.77 -8.98 5.60
N ASP A 214 -46.77 -9.65 6.15
CA ASP A 214 -47.02 -11.07 5.94
C ASP A 214 -47.86 -11.21 4.66
N HIS A 215 -47.27 -11.74 3.59
CA HIS A 215 -48.00 -12.42 2.54
C HIS A 215 -47.14 -13.54 1.94
N THR A 216 -47.21 -14.68 2.62
CA THR A 216 -47.41 -16.01 2.03
C THR A 216 -46.60 -16.36 0.77
N THR A 217 -45.46 -17.04 0.92
CA THR A 217 -45.18 -18.24 0.12
C THR A 217 -44.29 -19.24 0.86
N LYS A 218 -44.87 -20.41 1.06
CA LYS A 218 -44.39 -21.69 1.60
C LYS A 218 -42.87 -21.92 1.58
N THR A 219 -42.39 -22.38 2.74
CA THR A 219 -41.21 -23.22 2.94
C THR A 219 -41.15 -24.37 1.93
N SER A 220 -40.01 -24.52 1.28
CA SER A 220 -39.53 -25.80 0.78
C SER A 220 -38.04 -25.89 1.04
N ASP A 221 -37.70 -26.87 1.87
CA ASP A 221 -36.37 -27.30 2.23
C ASP A 221 -35.46 -27.45 1.01
N HIS A 222 -34.30 -26.78 0.98
CA HIS A 222 -33.15 -27.24 0.20
C HIS A 222 -31.81 -26.81 0.83
N HIS A 223 -31.15 -27.81 1.43
CA HIS A 223 -29.70 -28.03 1.50
C HIS A 223 -28.80 -26.87 1.94
N ARG A 224 -28.38 -26.91 3.22
CA ARG A 224 -27.09 -26.35 3.67
C ARG A 224 -25.94 -27.16 3.05
N PRO A 225 -25.07 -26.60 2.18
CA PRO A 225 -23.86 -27.30 1.80
C PRO A 225 -22.84 -27.19 2.93
N ALA A 226 -22.18 -28.31 3.21
CA ALA A 226 -21.15 -28.48 4.21
C ALA A 226 -20.03 -27.43 4.11
N MET A 227 -19.57 -27.01 5.29
CA MET A 227 -18.49 -26.05 5.51
C MET A 227 -17.16 -26.65 5.01
N ALA A 228 -16.80 -26.34 3.77
CA ALA A 228 -15.49 -26.67 3.23
C ALA A 228 -14.42 -25.82 3.91
N THR A 229 -13.49 -26.49 4.58
CA THR A 229 -12.22 -25.98 5.12
C THR A 229 -11.57 -25.00 4.12
N PRO A 230 -11.14 -23.81 4.53
CA PRO A 230 -10.57 -22.84 3.60
C PRO A 230 -9.24 -23.37 3.04
N PRO A 231 -9.07 -23.45 1.70
CA PRO A 231 -7.77 -23.73 1.11
C PRO A 231 -6.84 -22.55 1.43
N SER A 232 -5.59 -22.88 1.75
CA SER A 232 -4.47 -21.94 1.85
C SER A 232 -4.42 -21.08 0.57
N LEU A 233 -4.54 -19.75 0.72
CA LEU A 233 -4.40 -18.82 -0.39
C LEU A 233 -2.93 -18.80 -0.84
N SER A 234 -2.62 -19.55 -1.89
CA SER A 234 -1.40 -19.33 -2.67
C SER A 234 -1.72 -18.33 -3.78
N CYS A 235 -1.07 -17.17 -3.72
CA CYS A 235 -1.13 -16.16 -4.78
C CYS A 235 -0.35 -16.66 -6.00
N THR A 236 -0.99 -17.43 -6.88
CA THR A 236 -0.37 -17.82 -8.15
C THR A 236 -0.60 -16.73 -9.18
N SER A 237 0.43 -15.90 -9.42
CA SER A 237 0.49 -15.07 -10.64
C SER A 237 0.32 -15.97 -11.86
N PRO A 238 -0.66 -15.73 -12.74
CA PRO A 238 -0.98 -16.64 -13.86
C PRO A 238 0.03 -16.59 -15.01
N CYS A 239 1.12 -15.84 -14.88
CA CYS A 239 2.11 -15.63 -15.94
C CYS A 239 3.39 -16.41 -15.65
N SER A 240 4.10 -16.80 -16.72
CA SER A 240 5.46 -17.34 -16.60
C SER A 240 6.37 -16.31 -15.92
N GLN A 241 7.20 -16.77 -14.98
CA GLN A 241 8.17 -15.93 -14.26
C GLN A 241 9.12 -15.19 -15.22
N ILE A 242 9.41 -15.79 -16.39
CA ILE A 242 10.26 -15.18 -17.41
C ILE A 242 9.56 -13.99 -18.07
N HIS A 243 8.27 -14.13 -18.41
CA HIS A 243 7.53 -13.03 -19.01
C HIS A 243 7.36 -11.88 -18.02
N GLU A 244 7.09 -12.20 -16.77
CA GLU A 244 7.05 -11.23 -15.67
C GLU A 244 8.38 -10.47 -15.54
N PHE A 245 9.50 -11.19 -15.51
CA PHE A 245 10.84 -10.61 -15.48
C PHE A 245 11.10 -9.69 -16.69
N VAL A 246 10.82 -10.13 -17.92
CA VAL A 246 11.08 -9.34 -19.14
C VAL A 246 10.30 -8.03 -19.14
N VAL A 247 9.03 -8.07 -18.71
CA VAL A 247 8.19 -6.87 -18.62
C VAL A 247 8.72 -5.91 -17.55
N LEU A 248 9.06 -6.42 -16.36
CA LEU A 248 9.59 -5.63 -15.26
C LEU A 248 10.96 -5.04 -15.60
N TYR A 249 11.84 -5.80 -16.24
CA TYR A 249 13.14 -5.34 -16.71
C TYR A 249 13.00 -4.21 -17.74
N LYS A 250 12.11 -4.37 -18.73
CA LYS A 250 11.82 -3.32 -19.72
C LYS A 250 11.22 -2.06 -19.07
N ARG A 251 10.39 -2.22 -18.03
CA ARG A 251 9.85 -1.09 -17.25
C ARG A 251 10.97 -0.39 -16.48
N ALA A 252 11.81 -1.12 -15.76
CA ALA A 252 12.94 -0.58 -14.99
C ALA A 252 13.89 0.25 -15.88
N TRP A 253 14.26 -0.29 -17.05
CA TRP A 253 15.03 0.45 -18.04
C TRP A 253 14.39 1.74 -18.52
N LYS A 254 13.08 1.72 -18.79
CA LYS A 254 12.35 2.94 -19.20
C LYS A 254 12.31 4.00 -18.11
N VAL A 255 12.20 3.58 -16.85
CA VAL A 255 12.22 4.50 -15.70
C VAL A 255 13.59 5.17 -15.63
N VAL A 256 14.66 4.37 -15.63
CA VAL A 256 16.04 4.87 -15.55
C VAL A 256 16.42 5.75 -16.73
N TYR A 257 16.06 5.37 -17.95
CA TYR A 257 16.33 6.19 -19.15
C TYR A 257 15.58 7.53 -19.12
N ARG A 258 14.39 7.58 -18.49
CA ARG A 258 13.64 8.83 -18.33
C ARG A 258 14.18 9.69 -17.19
N SER A 259 14.77 9.09 -16.15
CA SER A 259 15.44 9.79 -15.06
C SER A 259 16.90 10.12 -15.40
N LYS A 260 17.13 10.88 -16.49
CA LYS A 260 18.48 11.27 -16.95
C LYS A 260 19.31 11.97 -15.89
N GLN A 261 18.67 12.68 -14.96
CA GLN A 261 19.32 13.43 -13.90
C GLN A 261 20.15 12.53 -12.98
N LEU A 262 19.62 11.38 -12.55
CA LEU A 262 20.32 10.47 -11.65
C LEU A 262 21.56 9.88 -12.33
N LEU A 263 21.40 9.37 -13.56
CA LEU A 263 22.52 8.82 -14.33
C LEU A 263 23.61 9.87 -14.59
N LEU A 264 23.21 11.10 -14.91
CA LEU A 264 24.14 12.17 -15.23
C LEU A 264 24.89 12.66 -13.98
N THR A 265 24.21 12.79 -12.84
CA THR A 265 24.85 13.15 -11.57
C THR A 265 25.87 12.11 -11.16
N ASN A 266 25.49 10.83 -11.15
CA ASN A 266 26.38 9.75 -10.71
C ASN A 266 27.58 9.58 -11.66
N PHE A 267 27.40 9.82 -12.97
CA PHE A 267 28.51 9.86 -13.92
C PHE A 267 29.48 11.02 -13.63
N HIS A 268 28.97 12.22 -13.34
CA HIS A 268 29.82 13.37 -13.01
C HIS A 268 30.57 13.15 -11.70
N GLU A 269 29.89 12.62 -10.67
CA GLU A 269 30.51 12.27 -9.39
C GLU A 269 31.66 11.28 -9.58
N ALA A 270 31.43 10.21 -10.35
CA ALA A 270 32.46 9.22 -10.65
C ALA A 270 33.69 9.88 -11.33
N VAL A 271 33.49 10.67 -12.39
CA VAL A 271 34.60 11.33 -13.11
C VAL A 271 35.39 12.28 -12.23
N ILE A 272 34.72 13.08 -11.40
CA ILE A 272 35.38 14.04 -10.51
C ILE A 272 36.25 13.31 -9.48
N VAL A 273 35.69 12.29 -8.81
CA VAL A 273 36.40 11.54 -7.77
C VAL A 273 37.54 10.73 -8.38
N GLU A 274 37.35 10.14 -9.57
CA GLU A 274 38.38 9.43 -10.33
C GLU A 274 39.57 10.31 -10.64
N THR A 275 39.31 11.50 -11.17
CA THR A 275 40.35 12.45 -11.56
C THR A 275 41.10 12.95 -10.33
N LEU A 276 40.39 13.22 -9.23
CA LEU A 276 41.00 13.66 -7.99
C LEU A 276 41.88 12.56 -7.38
N LEU A 277 41.39 11.32 -7.32
CA LEU A 277 42.15 10.21 -6.72
C LEU A 277 43.36 9.84 -7.58
N GLY A 278 43.21 9.83 -8.91
CA GLY A 278 44.33 9.58 -9.83
C GLY A 278 45.42 10.64 -9.76
N THR A 279 45.07 11.92 -9.56
CA THR A 279 46.04 13.02 -9.45
C THR A 279 46.78 13.03 -8.12
N ILE A 280 46.11 12.72 -6.99
CA ILE A 280 46.74 12.65 -5.66
C ILE A 280 47.82 11.55 -5.59
N TYR A 281 47.57 10.41 -6.23
CA TYR A 281 48.44 9.24 -6.18
C TYR A 281 49.32 9.07 -7.42
N ILE A 282 49.58 10.15 -8.16
CA ILE A 282 50.35 10.10 -9.40
C ILE A 282 51.75 9.49 -9.19
N ASN A 283 52.13 8.60 -10.10
CA ASN A 283 53.42 7.91 -10.13
C ASN A 283 53.85 7.35 -8.76
N ALA A 284 53.11 6.35 -8.28
CA ALA A 284 53.42 5.65 -7.04
C ALA A 284 54.70 4.81 -7.21
N GLY A 285 55.85 5.41 -6.89
CA GLY A 285 57.17 4.79 -6.95
C GLY A 285 57.29 3.47 -6.17
N TYR A 286 58.41 2.76 -6.31
CA TYR A 286 58.59 1.40 -5.77
C TYR A 286 59.26 1.34 -4.37
N GLY A 287 59.58 2.48 -3.76
CA GLY A 287 60.15 2.54 -2.40
C GLY A 287 59.10 2.37 -1.30
N GLU A 288 59.53 2.41 -0.03
CA GLU A 288 58.64 2.29 1.14
C GLU A 288 57.51 3.33 1.15
N ALA A 289 57.83 4.59 0.80
CA ALA A 289 56.83 5.64 0.63
C ALA A 289 55.81 5.33 -0.49
N GLY A 290 56.21 4.56 -1.49
CA GLY A 290 55.35 4.10 -2.57
C GLY A 290 54.36 3.02 -2.14
N VAL A 291 54.79 2.09 -1.28
CA VAL A 291 53.91 1.07 -0.67
C VAL A 291 52.78 1.75 0.12
N GLN A 292 53.11 2.77 0.93
CA GLN A 292 52.11 3.53 1.68
C GLN A 292 51.11 4.25 0.76
N LYS A 293 51.58 4.86 -0.33
CA LYS A 293 50.71 5.50 -1.35
C LYS A 293 49.75 4.49 -1.99
N ARG A 294 50.22 3.29 -2.35
CA ARG A 294 49.38 2.24 -2.96
C ARG A 294 48.34 1.69 -1.98
N LEU A 295 48.72 1.51 -0.70
CA LEU A 295 47.79 1.10 0.34
C LEU A 295 46.67 2.13 0.53
N GLY A 296 47.04 3.42 0.61
CA GLY A 296 46.08 4.52 0.68
C GLY A 296 45.12 4.55 -0.52
N LEU A 297 45.66 4.39 -1.74
CA LEU A 297 44.86 4.32 -2.95
C LEU A 297 43.81 3.20 -2.88
N PHE A 298 44.20 1.98 -2.50
CA PHE A 298 43.26 0.85 -2.41
C PHE A 298 42.21 1.08 -1.31
N ALA A 299 42.60 1.64 -0.17
CA ALA A 299 41.67 1.99 0.90
C ALA A 299 40.63 3.01 0.43
N PHE A 300 41.05 4.13 -0.20
CA PHE A 300 40.11 5.13 -0.72
C PHE A 300 39.27 4.61 -1.88
N THR A 301 39.82 3.75 -2.74
CA THR A 301 39.08 3.07 -3.82
C THR A 301 37.95 2.23 -3.24
N LEU A 302 38.22 1.47 -2.16
CA LEU A 302 37.23 0.64 -1.49
C LEU A 302 36.17 1.50 -0.78
N THR A 303 36.58 2.56 -0.09
CA THR A 303 35.66 3.50 0.59
C THR A 303 34.70 4.13 -0.41
N PHE A 304 35.21 4.67 -1.53
CA PHE A 304 34.36 5.28 -2.56
C PHE A 304 33.40 4.27 -3.18
N LEU A 305 33.86 3.04 -3.40
CA LEU A 305 33.00 1.97 -3.90
C LEU A 305 31.82 1.69 -2.97
N LEU A 306 32.05 1.66 -1.65
CA LEU A 306 30.98 1.47 -0.67
C LEU A 306 30.05 2.69 -0.57
N THR A 307 30.56 3.91 -0.74
CA THR A 307 29.72 5.12 -0.76
C THR A 307 28.81 5.15 -1.97
N SER A 308 29.28 4.76 -3.15
CA SER A 308 28.51 4.87 -4.40
C SER A 308 27.25 4.00 -4.43
N THR A 309 27.24 2.87 -3.71
CA THR A 309 26.04 2.00 -3.67
C THR A 309 24.86 2.68 -2.96
N THR A 310 25.14 3.59 -2.01
CA THR A 310 24.11 4.34 -1.26
C THR A 310 23.29 5.31 -2.13
N GLU A 311 23.78 5.68 -3.32
CA GLU A 311 23.10 6.57 -4.27
C GLU A 311 21.78 6.00 -4.78
N THR A 312 21.61 4.68 -4.75
CA THR A 312 20.40 3.99 -5.24
C THR A 312 19.26 3.98 -4.23
N LEU A 313 19.58 4.21 -2.94
CA LEU A 313 18.64 4.12 -1.82
C LEU A 313 17.43 5.07 -1.95
N PRO A 314 17.57 6.35 -2.35
CA PRO A 314 16.43 7.26 -2.47
C PRO A 314 15.42 6.79 -3.52
N THR A 315 15.92 6.26 -4.64
CA THR A 315 15.06 5.70 -5.70
C THR A 315 14.25 4.53 -5.16
N PHE A 316 14.90 3.59 -4.45
CA PHE A 316 14.23 2.46 -3.83
C PHE A 316 13.16 2.91 -2.81
N VAL A 317 13.47 3.87 -1.94
CA VAL A 317 12.52 4.39 -0.93
C VAL A 317 11.29 5.00 -1.60
N THR A 318 11.47 5.70 -2.72
CA THR A 318 10.34 6.30 -3.46
C THR A 318 9.46 5.27 -4.18
N GLU A 319 10.05 4.18 -4.66
CA GLU A 319 9.35 3.13 -5.40
C GLU A 319 8.70 2.07 -4.50
N ARG A 320 9.28 1.80 -3.33
CA ARG A 320 8.82 0.79 -2.36
C ARG A 320 7.30 0.78 -2.13
N PRO A 321 6.61 1.91 -1.84
CA PRO A 321 5.17 1.88 -1.60
C PRO A 321 4.38 1.45 -2.84
N ILE A 322 4.87 1.74 -4.05
CA ILE A 322 4.22 1.32 -5.30
C ILE A 322 4.40 -0.19 -5.48
N VAL A 323 5.62 -0.70 -5.25
CA VAL A 323 5.94 -2.12 -5.40
C VAL A 323 5.16 -2.98 -4.41
N LEU A 324 5.19 -2.62 -3.12
CA LEU A 324 4.46 -3.35 -2.07
C LEU A 324 2.97 -3.40 -2.34
N ALA A 325 2.45 -2.32 -2.88
CA ALA A 325 1.09 -2.31 -3.33
C ALA A 325 0.98 -3.29 -4.53
N GLU A 326 1.65 -3.08 -5.66
CA GLU A 326 1.45 -3.91 -6.87
C GLU A 326 1.61 -5.44 -6.61
N THR A 327 2.50 -5.83 -5.70
CA THR A 327 2.66 -7.21 -5.22
C THR A 327 1.53 -7.68 -4.30
N ALA A 328 1.00 -6.83 -3.40
CA ALA A 328 -0.18 -7.13 -2.59
C ALA A 328 -1.46 -7.26 -3.45
N ALA A 329 -1.54 -6.56 -4.58
CA ALA A 329 -2.56 -6.81 -5.60
C ALA A 329 -2.35 -8.14 -6.34
N GLY A 330 -1.20 -8.79 -6.16
CA GLY A 330 -0.82 -10.01 -6.86
C GLY A 330 -0.58 -9.77 -8.36
N LEU A 331 -0.13 -8.58 -8.77
CA LEU A 331 0.23 -8.29 -10.17
C LEU A 331 1.46 -9.08 -10.62
N TYR A 332 2.45 -9.16 -9.74
CA TYR A 332 3.70 -9.86 -9.93
C TYR A 332 4.31 -10.24 -8.58
N ARG A 333 5.30 -11.12 -8.58
CA ARG A 333 6.07 -11.59 -7.44
C ARG A 333 7.14 -10.58 -7.08
N LEU A 334 7.38 -10.42 -5.78
CA LEU A 334 8.44 -9.55 -5.28
C LEU A 334 9.83 -9.99 -5.79
N SER A 335 10.08 -11.30 -5.87
CA SER A 335 11.36 -11.84 -6.35
C SER A 335 11.65 -11.51 -7.82
N SER A 336 10.64 -11.53 -8.69
CA SER A 336 10.78 -11.15 -10.09
C SER A 336 11.04 -9.66 -10.25
N HIS A 337 10.47 -8.82 -9.38
CA HIS A 337 10.79 -7.40 -9.35
C HIS A 337 12.21 -7.14 -8.84
N ALA A 338 12.60 -7.76 -7.72
CA ALA A 338 13.94 -7.61 -7.15
C ALA A 338 15.04 -8.02 -8.14
N THR A 339 14.88 -9.17 -8.79
CA THR A 339 15.85 -9.66 -9.80
C THR A 339 15.90 -8.77 -11.04
N ALA A 340 14.76 -8.27 -11.52
CA ALA A 340 14.73 -7.34 -12.65
C ALA A 340 15.38 -6.00 -12.31
N ALA A 341 15.18 -5.50 -11.09
CA ALA A 341 15.76 -4.25 -10.62
C ALA A 341 17.29 -4.36 -10.44
N THR A 342 17.80 -5.43 -9.82
CA THR A 342 19.25 -5.62 -9.64
C THR A 342 19.96 -5.81 -10.98
N MET A 343 19.40 -6.63 -11.87
CA MET A 343 20.03 -6.93 -13.17
C MET A 343 20.09 -5.71 -14.10
N MET A 344 19.23 -4.71 -13.88
CA MET A 344 19.24 -3.46 -14.64
C MET A 344 20.45 -2.56 -14.28
N PHE A 345 20.95 -2.61 -13.03
CA PHE A 345 22.10 -1.81 -12.60
C PHE A 345 23.46 -2.37 -13.02
N ILE A 346 23.57 -3.69 -13.25
CA ILE A 346 24.82 -4.36 -13.65
C ILE A 346 25.54 -3.68 -14.83
N PRO A 347 24.90 -3.40 -15.98
CA PRO A 347 25.60 -2.76 -17.11
C PRO A 347 26.07 -1.34 -16.80
N TYR A 348 25.32 -0.59 -15.98
CA TYR A 348 25.71 0.73 -15.52
C TYR A 348 26.96 0.65 -14.61
N LEU A 349 26.94 -0.24 -13.62
CA LEU A 349 28.08 -0.49 -12.72
C LEU A 349 29.30 -0.97 -13.49
N LEU A 350 29.13 -1.80 -14.51
CA LEU A 350 30.21 -2.27 -15.37
C LEU A 350 30.87 -1.11 -16.13
N ALA A 351 30.08 -0.21 -16.72
CA ALA A 351 30.60 0.94 -17.45
C ALA A 351 31.40 1.89 -16.55
N VAL A 352 30.86 2.22 -15.36
CA VAL A 352 31.55 3.05 -14.36
C VAL A 352 32.81 2.35 -13.81
N ALA A 353 32.74 1.02 -13.61
CA ALA A 353 33.90 0.26 -13.16
C ALA A 353 35.07 0.31 -14.16
N LEU A 354 34.76 0.15 -15.45
CA LEU A 354 35.74 0.20 -16.53
C LEU A 354 36.36 1.60 -16.70
N LEU A 355 35.52 2.65 -16.65
CA LEU A 355 35.96 4.03 -16.79
C LEU A 355 37.01 4.38 -15.71
N TYR A 356 36.63 4.19 -14.45
CA TYR A 356 37.53 4.38 -13.31
C TYR A 356 38.81 3.57 -13.41
N SER A 357 38.71 2.27 -13.73
CA SER A 357 39.88 1.40 -13.78
C SER A 357 40.82 1.86 -14.88
N SER A 358 40.30 2.31 -16.03
CA SER A 358 41.14 2.87 -17.08
C SER A 358 41.84 4.17 -16.65
N CYS A 359 41.14 5.10 -15.99
CA CYS A 359 41.74 6.35 -15.54
C CYS A 359 42.77 6.13 -14.44
N VAL A 360 42.36 5.59 -13.29
CA VAL A 360 43.18 5.53 -12.08
C VAL A 360 44.38 4.61 -12.26
N TYR A 361 44.23 3.49 -12.97
CA TYR A 361 45.31 2.53 -13.12
C TYR A 361 46.53 3.10 -13.86
N PHE A 362 46.27 3.80 -14.97
CA PHE A 362 47.31 4.42 -15.77
C PHE A 362 47.84 5.72 -15.14
N LEU A 363 46.99 6.53 -14.50
CA LEU A 363 47.42 7.76 -13.81
C LEU A 363 48.38 7.47 -12.64
N VAL A 364 48.11 6.44 -11.85
CA VAL A 364 48.94 6.07 -10.69
C VAL A 364 50.25 5.42 -11.11
N GLY A 365 50.31 4.82 -12.30
CA GLY A 365 51.48 4.05 -12.75
C GLY A 365 51.60 2.70 -12.04
N LEU A 366 50.48 1.97 -11.92
CA LEU A 366 50.48 0.58 -11.45
C LEU A 366 51.18 -0.33 -12.47
N CYS A 367 51.38 -1.61 -12.11
CA CYS A 367 52.15 -2.55 -12.93
C CYS A 367 51.69 -2.56 -14.40
N PRO A 368 52.55 -2.29 -15.39
CA PRO A 368 52.14 -2.12 -16.80
C PRO A 368 51.78 -3.44 -17.52
N SER A 369 51.44 -4.50 -16.78
CA SER A 369 51.06 -5.80 -17.34
C SER A 369 49.56 -5.86 -17.63
N PRO A 370 49.14 -6.29 -18.83
CA PRO A 370 47.72 -6.50 -19.15
C PRO A 370 47.02 -7.43 -18.16
N GLY A 371 47.73 -8.47 -17.68
CA GLY A 371 47.20 -9.42 -16.70
C GLY A 371 46.86 -8.75 -15.36
N ALA A 372 47.75 -7.88 -14.88
CA ALA A 372 47.55 -7.14 -13.64
C ALA A 372 46.39 -6.14 -13.75
N PHE A 373 46.22 -5.51 -14.91
CA PHE A 373 45.08 -4.64 -15.18
C PHE A 373 43.77 -5.43 -15.14
N THR A 374 43.69 -6.58 -15.83
CA THR A 374 42.48 -7.43 -15.78
C THR A 374 42.15 -7.92 -14.37
N VAL A 375 43.14 -8.24 -13.54
CA VAL A 375 42.91 -8.64 -12.14
C VAL A 375 42.36 -7.46 -11.33
N TYR A 376 42.93 -6.26 -11.49
CA TYR A 376 42.46 -5.06 -10.81
C TYR A 376 41.01 -4.70 -11.18
N THR A 377 40.71 -4.65 -12.48
CA THR A 377 39.38 -4.33 -12.99
C THR A 377 38.35 -5.41 -12.60
N SER A 378 38.69 -6.69 -12.72
CA SER A 378 37.79 -7.79 -12.34
C SER A 378 37.55 -7.87 -10.82
N ALA A 379 38.55 -7.55 -9.99
CA ALA A 379 38.36 -7.42 -8.54
C ALA A 379 37.33 -6.34 -8.23
N ARG A 380 37.47 -5.17 -8.85
CA ARG A 380 36.52 -4.06 -8.64
C ARG A 380 35.10 -4.42 -9.11
N ILE A 381 34.97 -4.98 -10.32
CA ILE A 381 33.66 -5.42 -10.85
C ILE A 381 33.00 -6.44 -9.91
N ARG A 382 33.76 -7.42 -9.40
CA ARG A 382 33.22 -8.43 -8.46
C ARG A 382 32.68 -7.79 -7.19
N VAL A 383 33.38 -6.81 -6.63
CA VAL A 383 32.90 -6.10 -5.42
C VAL A 383 31.65 -5.28 -5.74
N CYS A 384 31.61 -4.56 -6.86
CA CYS A 384 30.42 -3.81 -7.28
C CYS A 384 29.19 -4.72 -7.44
N VAL A 385 29.37 -5.84 -8.14
CA VAL A 385 28.28 -6.79 -8.41
C VAL A 385 27.81 -7.45 -7.12
N ASN A 386 28.74 -7.84 -6.24
CA ASN A 386 28.37 -8.45 -4.96
C ASN A 386 27.59 -7.47 -4.08
N ALA A 387 28.05 -6.21 -3.96
CA ALA A 387 27.37 -5.19 -3.19
C ALA A 387 25.95 -4.92 -3.74
N CYS A 388 25.80 -4.83 -5.06
CA CYS A 388 24.49 -4.66 -5.70
C CYS A 388 23.54 -5.84 -5.44
N MET A 389 24.05 -7.07 -5.45
CA MET A 389 23.26 -8.27 -5.15
C MET A 389 22.83 -8.33 -3.68
N GLU A 390 23.72 -7.94 -2.76
CA GLU A 390 23.46 -7.92 -1.32
C GLU A 390 22.46 -6.83 -0.92
N GLU A 391 22.53 -5.65 -1.56
CA GLU A 391 21.52 -4.61 -1.43
C GLU A 391 20.16 -5.07 -1.97
N GLY A 392 20.14 -5.74 -3.12
CA GLY A 392 18.92 -6.33 -3.68
C GLY A 392 18.28 -7.36 -2.76
N ALA A 393 19.09 -8.23 -2.14
CA ALA A 393 18.63 -9.20 -1.15
C ALA A 393 18.10 -8.52 0.12
N SER A 394 18.80 -7.49 0.61
CA SER A 394 18.37 -6.69 1.77
C SER A 394 17.05 -5.97 1.50
N CYS A 395 16.86 -5.42 0.30
CA CYS A 395 15.61 -4.80 -0.12
C CYS A 395 14.45 -5.80 -0.14
N MET A 396 14.71 -7.03 -0.57
CA MET A 396 13.72 -8.12 -0.55
C MET A 396 13.32 -8.46 0.89
N HIS A 397 14.29 -8.65 1.79
CA HIS A 397 14.02 -8.89 3.21
C HIS A 397 13.26 -7.74 3.89
N ALA A 398 13.59 -6.49 3.55
CA ALA A 398 12.90 -5.30 4.05
C ALA A 398 11.47 -5.15 3.52
N CYS A 399 11.11 -5.85 2.44
CA CYS A 399 9.73 -5.88 1.93
C CYS A 399 8.92 -7.04 2.50
N ASP A 400 9.57 -8.12 2.94
CA ASP A 400 8.92 -9.24 3.62
C ASP A 400 8.68 -9.00 5.13
N SER A 401 9.42 -8.06 5.74
CA SER A 401 9.26 -7.61 7.13
C SER A 401 8.28 -6.46 7.26
#